data_AF-A0A846T0S2-F1
#
_entry.id   AF-A0A846T0S2-F1
#
_cell.length_a   1.000
_cell.length_b   1.000
_cell.length_c   1.000
_cell.angle_alpha   90.00
_cell.angle_beta   90.00
_cell.angle_gamma   90.00
#
_symmetry.space_group_name_H-M   'P 1'
#
loop_
_entity.id
_entity.type
_entity.pdbx_description
1 polymer ?
#
loop_
_entity_poly.entity_id
_entity_poly.type
_entity_poly.pdbx_seq_one_letter_code
_entity_poly.pdbx_strand_id
1 'polypeptide(L)' 'MALGSPFWVLFNAAALVAAVYHSTSWFNVTPQAMPIQRGEEFVPGNIIIGAHYAVWAVVSLVILVWGV' A
#
# COMPACT_ATOMS: atom_id res chain seq x y z
N MET A 1 -13.66 14.48 22.06
CA MET A 1 -14.00 14.84 20.67
C MET A 1 -12.80 15.57 20.03
N ALA A 2 -11.68 14.87 19.82
CA ALA A 2 -10.45 15.45 19.25
C ALA A 2 -10.40 15.25 17.73
N LEU A 3 -10.67 14.02 17.26
CA LEU A 3 -10.62 13.66 15.83
C LEU A 3 -11.62 14.41 14.94
N GLY A 4 -12.71 14.95 15.52
CA GLY A 4 -13.74 15.68 14.78
C GLY A 4 -13.44 17.17 14.57
N SER A 5 -12.35 17.71 15.12
CA SER A 5 -12.01 19.11 14.89
C SER A 5 -11.49 19.32 13.46
N PRO A 6 -11.73 20.49 12.83
CA PRO A 6 -11.28 20.75 11.46
C PRO A 6 -9.77 20.52 11.26
N PHE A 7 -8.96 20.89 12.25
CA PHE A 7 -7.52 20.68 12.22
C PHE A 7 -7.14 19.20 12.18
N TRP A 8 -7.77 18.36 13.02
CA TRP A 8 -7.46 16.94 13.07
C TRP A 8 -7.94 16.20 11.81
N VAL A 9 -9.06 16.63 11.20
CA VAL A 9 -9.51 16.10 9.91
C VAL A 9 -8.48 16.40 8.82
N LEU A 10 -7.99 17.65 8.74
CA LEU A 10 -6.96 18.03 7.77
C LEU A 10 -5.65 17.26 7.98
N PHE A 11 -5.23 17.10 9.24
CA PHE A 11 -4.05 16.30 9.57
C PHE A 11 -4.19 14.84 9.10
N ASN A 12 -5.33 14.19 9.38
CA ASN A 12 -5.57 12.81 8.94
C ASN A 12 -5.64 12.68 7.42
N ALA A 13 -6.22 13.67 6.73
CA ALA A 13 -6.21 13.70 5.27
C ALA A 13 -4.78 13.82 4.70
N ALA A 14 -3.95 14.69 5.26
CA ALA A 14 -2.55 14.81 4.87
C ALA A 14 -1.76 13.52 5.18
N ALA A 15 -1.98 12.92 6.34
CA ALA A 15 -1.39 11.64 6.72
C ALA A 15 -1.81 10.52 5.75
N LEU A 16 -3.08 10.48 5.34
CA LEU A 16 -3.56 9.52 4.35
C LEU A 16 -2.88 9.70 3.00
N VAL A 17 -2.75 10.95 2.51
CA VAL A 17 -2.02 11.24 1.26
C VAL A 17 -0.56 10.78 1.36
N ALA A 18 0.12 11.09 2.46
CA ALA A 18 1.50 10.66 2.69
C ALA A 18 1.63 9.13 2.75
N ALA A 19 0.70 8.44 3.41
CA ALA A 19 0.69 6.99 3.51
C ALA A 19 0.46 6.32 2.13
N VAL A 20 -0.43 6.87 1.30
CA VAL A 20 -0.65 6.39 -0.07
C VAL A 20 0.61 6.59 -0.90
N TYR A 21 1.22 7.79 -0.87
CA TYR A 21 2.47 8.07 -1.59
C TYR A 21 3.61 7.13 -1.16
N HIS A 22 3.79 6.94 0.15
CA HIS A 22 4.79 6.02 0.69
C HIS A 22 4.54 4.58 0.22
N SER A 23 3.28 4.11 0.26
CA SER A 23 2.93 2.75 -0.17
C SER A 23 3.22 2.55 -1.66
N THR A 24 2.80 3.48 -2.53
CA THR A 24 3.01 3.34 -3.98
C THR A 24 4.48 3.39 -4.37
N SER A 25 5.26 4.27 -3.75
CA SER A 25 6.72 4.33 -3.95
C SER A 25 7.42 3.05 -3.47
N TRP A 26 7.04 2.53 -2.30
CA TRP A 26 7.56 1.27 -1.76
C TRP A 26 7.27 0.07 -2.68
N PHE A 27 6.04 -0.05 -3.19
CA PHE A 27 5.67 -1.14 -4.11
C PHE A 27 6.55 -1.13 -5.36
N ASN A 28 6.85 0.04 -5.91
CA ASN A 28 7.65 0.18 -7.13
C ASN A 28 9.13 -0.17 -6.96
N VAL A 29 9.69 0.02 -5.75
CA VAL A 29 11.10 -0.34 -5.45
C VAL A 29 11.26 -1.77 -4.93
N THR A 30 10.17 -2.39 -4.47
CA THR A 30 10.19 -3.77 -3.95
C THR A 30 10.82 -4.80 -4.89
N PRO A 31 10.48 -4.89 -6.20
CA PRO A 31 11.10 -5.88 -7.09
C PRO A 31 12.60 -5.64 -7.33
N GLN A 32 13.12 -4.45 -7.02
CA GLN A 32 14.55 -4.12 -7.16
C GLN A 32 15.34 -4.57 -5.93
N ALA A 33 14.76 -4.42 -4.73
CA ALA A 33 15.39 -4.84 -3.48
C ALA A 33 15.26 -6.36 -3.22
N MET A 34 14.15 -6.95 -3.67
CA MET A 34 13.83 -8.38 -3.47
C MET A 34 13.39 -9.03 -4.79
N PRO A 35 14.31 -9.23 -5.74
CA PRO A 35 13.99 -9.95 -6.97
C PRO A 35 13.65 -11.41 -6.66
N ILE A 36 12.51 -11.88 -7.18
CA ILE A 36 12.06 -13.27 -6.98
C ILE A 36 12.54 -14.10 -8.16
N GLN A 37 13.46 -15.03 -7.92
CA GLN A 37 13.91 -15.99 -8.92
C GLN A 37 12.95 -17.19 -8.97
N ARG A 38 12.55 -17.60 -10.17
CA ARG A 38 11.72 -18.78 -10.44
C ARG A 38 12.40 -19.62 -11.52
N GLY A 39 13.14 -20.64 -11.09
CA GLY A 39 13.96 -21.44 -12.00
C GLY A 39 15.15 -20.63 -12.51
N GLU A 40 15.31 -20.54 -13.83
CA GLU A 40 16.38 -19.78 -14.47
C GLU A 40 16.02 -18.31 -14.74
N GLU A 41 14.76 -17.92 -14.53
CA GLU A 41 14.26 -16.57 -14.82
C GLU A 41 13.85 -15.82 -13.55
N PHE A 42 13.85 -14.50 -13.61
CA PHE A 42 13.26 -13.65 -12.58
C PHE A 42 11.79 -13.37 -12.89
N VAL A 43 10.96 -13.34 -11.84
CA VAL A 43 9.57 -12.91 -11.97
C VAL A 43 9.53 -11.45 -12.43
N PRO A 44 8.77 -11.12 -13.49
CA PRO A 44 8.59 -9.75 -13.95
C PRO A 44 8.16 -8.81 -12.82
N GLY A 45 8.85 -7.67 -12.68
CA GLY A 45 8.59 -6.72 -11.59
C GLY A 45 7.18 -6.17 -11.56
N ASN A 46 6.52 -6.03 -12.72
CA ASN A 46 5.12 -5.61 -12.82
C ASN A 46 4.14 -6.61 -12.18
N ILE A 47 4.45 -7.92 -12.19
CA ILE A 47 3.66 -8.94 -11.49
C ILE A 47 3.79 -8.75 -9.98
N ILE A 48 5.01 -8.49 -9.49
CA ILE A 48 5.27 -8.24 -8.07
C ILE A 48 4.54 -6.96 -7.61
N ILE A 49 4.65 -5.88 -8.37
CA ILE A 49 3.93 -4.61 -8.08
C ILE A 49 2.41 -4.84 -8.09
N GLY A 50 1.89 -5.52 -9.11
CA GLY A 50 0.47 -5.84 -9.21
C GLY A 50 -0.05 -6.67 -8.03
N ALA A 51 0.74 -7.64 -7.56
CA ALA A 51 0.42 -8.43 -6.38
C ALA A 51 0.32 -7.57 -5.10
N HIS A 52 1.21 -6.59 -4.93
CA HIS A 52 1.14 -5.67 -3.79
C HIS A 52 -0.15 -4.85 -3.80
N TYR A 53 -0.52 -4.27 -4.96
CA TYR A 53 -1.77 -3.53 -5.09
C TYR A 53 -3.00 -4.43 -4.86
N ALA A 54 -2.97 -5.67 -5.37
CA ALA A 54 -4.06 -6.63 -5.16
C ALA A 54 -4.24 -6.97 -3.68
N VAL A 55 -3.16 -7.32 -2.98
CA VAL A 55 -3.19 -7.61 -1.54
C VAL A 55 -3.62 -6.38 -0.75
N TRP A 56 -3.09 -5.19 -1.08
CA TRP A 56 -3.47 -3.95 -0.43
C TRP A 56 -4.96 -3.64 -0.57
N ALA A 57 -5.54 -3.82 -1.76
CA ALA A 57 -6.97 -3.65 -2.00
C ALA A 57 -7.81 -4.66 -1.21
N VAL A 58 -7.43 -5.94 -1.21
CA VAL A 58 -8.13 -6.99 -0.46
C VAL A 58 -8.09 -6.72 1.03
N VAL A 59 -6.92 -6.44 1.61
CA VAL A 59 -6.76 -6.13 3.03
C VAL A 59 -7.54 -4.87 3.41
N SER A 60 -7.48 -3.82 2.58
CA SER A 60 -8.26 -2.60 2.82
C SER A 60 -9.76 -2.87 2.83
N LEU A 61 -10.26 -3.68 1.90
CA LEU A 61 -11.68 -4.06 1.85
C LEU A 61 -12.07 -4.90 3.07
N VAL A 62 -11.23 -5.86 3.47
CA VAL A 62 -11.43 -6.69 4.66
C VAL A 62 -11.58 -5.79 5.90
N ILE A 63 -10.64 -4.86 6.10
CA ILE A 63 -10.66 -3.93 7.24
C ILE A 63 -11.89 -3.03 7.18
N LEU A 64 -12.22 -2.50 6.00
CA LEU A 64 -13.35 -1.58 5.82
C LEU A 64 -14.70 -2.25 6.11
N VAL A 65 -14.87 -3.54 5.77
CA VAL A 65 -16.13 -4.28 5.93
C VAL A 65 -16.25 -4.92 7.32
N TRP A 66 -15.18 -5.52 7.83
CA TRP A 66 -15.23 -6.28 9.09
C TRP A 66 -14.77 -5.50 10.32
N GLY A 67 -14.13 -4.34 10.17
CA GLY A 67 -13.82 -3.44 11.28
C GLY A 67 -13.07 -4.11 12.42
N VAL A 68 -11.98 -4.83 12.11
CA VAL A 68 -11.01 -5.29 13.13
C VAL A 68 -10.31 -4.08 13.75
#